data_AF-A0AAU6TLH5-F1
#
_entry.id   AF-A0AAU6TLH5-F1
#
_cell.length_a   1.000
_cell.length_b   1.000
_cell.length_c   1.000
_cell.angle_alpha   90.00
_cell.angle_beta   90.00
_cell.angle_gamma   90.00
#
_symmetry.space_group_name_H-M   'P 1'
#
loop_
_entity.id
_entity.type
_entity.pdbx_description
1 polymer ?
#
loop_
_entity_poly.entity_id
_entity_poly.type
_entity_poly.pdbx_seq_one_letter_code
_entity_poly.pdbx_strand_id
1 'polypeptide(L)'
;MQGTLSVYKWVIRISLLVAMMLSISLRAEADKPQGERQDVWRDWPVVGQATLSWLFWDVYHSQLRSPDGQYQKQPGQEVATHPLALEIHYLRTIRREQLLEATEKQWQKLGYSAENIESWMAQLSHLFPTVEKDQRLVYLSDGQHGQLWYFPTPTDKHVRGEVIDPQMNEAFLAIWLSPRSDYPRLRNQLVGKRG
;
A
#
# COMPACT_ATOMS: atom_id res chain seq x y z
N MET A 1 73.05 39.70 -23.45
CA MET A 1 72.46 38.64 -24.30
C MET A 1 71.49 37.84 -23.45
N GLN A 2 70.28 37.63 -23.96
CA GLN A 2 69.16 36.83 -23.41
C GLN A 2 68.57 37.37 -22.09
N GLY A 3 67.29 37.73 -21.97
CA GLY A 3 66.17 37.89 -22.89
C GLY A 3 65.08 38.59 -22.07
N THR A 4 64.80 39.84 -22.41
CA THR A 4 63.67 40.61 -21.85
C THR A 4 62.40 40.18 -22.57
N LEU A 5 61.27 40.16 -21.87
CA LEU A 5 59.94 40.64 -22.32
C LEU A 5 58.90 40.24 -21.26
N SER A 6 58.92 40.98 -20.14
CA SER A 6 57.73 41.23 -19.35
C SER A 6 57.21 42.60 -19.78
N VAL A 7 55.96 42.69 -20.25
CA VAL A 7 55.03 43.84 -20.13
C VAL A 7 53.73 43.52 -20.89
N TYR A 8 52.66 43.29 -20.11
CA TYR A 8 51.27 43.74 -20.23
C TYR A 8 50.55 43.90 -21.58
N LYS A 9 49.37 43.28 -21.68
CA LYS A 9 48.19 43.64 -22.52
C LYS A 9 47.06 42.68 -22.08
N TRP A 10 45.92 43.02 -21.46
CA TRP A 10 45.09 44.23 -21.40
C TRP A 10 44.31 44.26 -20.07
N VAL A 11 44.00 45.47 -19.62
CA VAL A 11 43.23 45.82 -18.42
C VAL A 11 41.71 45.74 -18.71
N ILE A 12 40.91 45.84 -17.65
CA ILE A 12 39.48 46.21 -17.56
C ILE A 12 38.53 44.98 -17.73
N ARG A 13 37.66 44.56 -16.79
CA ARG A 13 36.68 45.26 -15.92
C ARG A 13 36.37 44.40 -14.67
N ILE A 14 36.56 44.90 -13.45
CA ILE A 14 35.57 45.65 -12.62
C ILE A 14 34.32 44.81 -12.31
N SER A 15 34.23 44.32 -11.06
CA SER A 15 33.11 44.50 -10.12
C SER A 15 32.98 43.32 -9.15
N LEU A 16 33.73 43.38 -8.04
CA LEU A 16 33.33 42.73 -6.80
C LEU A 16 32.25 43.61 -6.18
N LEU A 17 30.98 43.32 -6.49
CA LEU A 17 29.84 43.89 -5.80
C LEU A 17 29.36 42.91 -4.74
N VAL A 18 29.57 43.30 -3.49
CA VAL A 18 28.79 42.85 -2.35
C VAL A 18 27.34 43.21 -2.61
N ALA A 19 26.47 42.21 -2.70
CA ALA A 19 25.03 42.38 -2.56
C ALA A 19 24.48 41.21 -1.73
N MET A 20 24.45 41.46 -0.43
CA MET A 20 23.60 40.81 0.55
C MET A 20 22.15 40.90 0.07
N MET A 21 21.58 39.80 -0.44
CA MET A 21 20.15 39.69 -0.70
C MET A 21 19.66 38.27 -0.45
N LEU A 22 18.65 38.20 0.43
CA LEU A 22 17.79 37.09 0.77
C LEU A 22 17.85 35.90 -0.18
N SER A 23 18.44 34.79 0.28
CA SER A 23 18.02 33.48 -0.18
C SER A 23 17.22 32.85 0.94
N ILE A 24 15.91 32.94 0.77
CA ILE A 24 14.89 32.14 1.45
C ILE A 24 15.48 30.75 1.70
N SER A 25 15.55 30.34 2.96
CA SER A 25 15.72 28.93 3.26
C SER A 25 14.51 28.22 2.68
N LEU A 26 14.60 27.75 1.43
CA LEU A 26 13.89 26.55 1.07
C LEU A 26 14.51 25.49 1.99
N ARG A 27 13.84 25.24 3.12
CA ARG A 27 13.88 23.89 3.67
C ARG A 27 13.48 23.02 2.49
N ALA A 28 14.48 22.39 1.87
CA ALA A 28 14.26 21.13 1.22
C ALA A 28 13.62 20.28 2.31
N GLU A 29 12.29 20.19 2.28
CA GLU A 29 11.57 19.16 3.00
C GLU A 29 12.21 17.89 2.45
N ALA A 30 13.12 17.32 3.23
CA ALA A 30 13.85 16.15 2.84
C ALA A 30 12.79 15.10 2.50
N ASP A 31 12.65 14.81 1.21
CA ASP A 31 11.91 13.67 0.73
C ASP A 31 12.55 12.47 1.41
N LYS A 32 11.93 12.01 2.49
CA LYS A 32 12.46 10.90 3.27
C LYS A 32 12.58 9.73 2.30
N PRO A 33 13.73 9.03 2.24
CA PRO A 33 13.88 7.92 1.31
C PRO A 33 12.71 6.97 1.51
N GLN A 34 11.92 6.77 0.46
CA GLN A 34 10.71 5.95 0.47
C GLN A 34 10.97 4.50 0.92
N GLY A 35 12.24 4.07 1.03
CA GLY A 35 12.66 2.76 1.53
C GLY A 35 12.53 2.55 3.04
N GLU A 36 12.54 3.58 3.89
CA GLU A 36 12.45 3.40 5.36
C GLU A 36 11.01 3.25 5.88
N ARG A 37 10.00 3.69 5.11
CA ARG A 37 8.57 3.46 5.46
C ARG A 37 8.11 2.02 5.17
N GLN A 38 8.90 1.21 4.49
CA GLN A 38 8.44 0.01 3.79
C GLN A 38 8.38 -1.28 4.62
N ASP A 39 8.41 -1.26 5.96
CA ASP A 39 8.04 -2.45 6.76
C ASP A 39 7.50 -2.07 8.16
N VAL A 40 7.28 -0.78 8.45
CA VAL A 40 6.85 -0.28 9.78
C VAL A 40 5.55 -0.94 10.26
N TRP A 41 4.69 -1.35 9.32
CA TRP A 41 3.44 -2.04 9.64
C TRP A 41 3.63 -3.39 10.35
N ARG A 42 4.81 -4.03 10.22
CA ARG A 42 5.09 -5.30 10.92
C ARG A 42 5.13 -5.12 12.43
N ASP A 43 5.50 -3.92 12.88
CA ASP A 43 5.56 -3.55 14.29
C ASP A 43 4.22 -3.01 14.80
N TRP A 44 3.25 -2.75 13.91
CA TRP A 44 1.93 -2.29 14.32
C TRP A 44 1.20 -3.37 15.13
N PRO A 45 0.52 -3.01 16.23
CA PRO A 45 -0.30 -3.95 16.96
C PRO A 45 -1.38 -4.59 16.10
N VAL A 46 -1.74 -5.82 16.47
CA VAL A 46 -2.79 -6.59 15.79
C VAL A 46 -4.15 -6.08 16.24
N VAL A 47 -5.01 -5.75 15.27
CA VAL A 47 -6.44 -5.49 15.50
C VAL A 47 -7.16 -6.82 15.70
N GLY A 48 -6.95 -7.75 14.78
CA GLY A 48 -7.62 -9.04 14.77
C GLY A 48 -7.05 -10.00 13.72
N GLN A 49 -7.39 -11.27 13.88
CA GLN A 49 -6.97 -12.37 13.02
C GLN A 49 -8.16 -13.27 12.73
N ALA A 50 -8.22 -13.86 11.55
CA ALA A 50 -9.28 -14.77 11.15
C ALA A 50 -8.75 -15.88 10.23
N THR A 51 -9.54 -16.93 10.08
CA THR A 51 -9.27 -18.00 9.11
C THR A 51 -10.50 -18.17 8.23
N LEU A 52 -10.31 -18.13 6.91
CA LEU A 52 -11.35 -18.53 5.97
C LEU A 52 -11.25 -20.03 5.75
N SER A 53 -12.32 -20.75 6.08
CA SER A 53 -12.44 -22.19 5.82
C SER A 53 -13.55 -22.45 4.81
N TRP A 54 -13.29 -23.36 3.87
CA TRP A 54 -14.29 -23.89 2.95
C TRP A 54 -14.53 -25.36 3.26
N LEU A 55 -15.76 -25.65 3.71
CA LEU A 55 -16.17 -26.98 4.17
C LEU A 55 -15.28 -27.47 5.34
N PHE A 56 -14.32 -28.36 5.08
CA PHE A 56 -13.38 -28.90 6.08
C PHE A 56 -11.93 -28.46 5.87
N TRP A 57 -11.69 -27.54 4.94
CA TRP A 57 -10.34 -27.07 4.59
C TRP A 57 -10.16 -25.59 4.88
N ASP A 58 -9.03 -25.24 5.50
CA ASP A 58 -8.63 -23.84 5.60
C ASP A 58 -8.02 -23.36 4.27
N VAL A 59 -8.48 -22.20 3.83
CA VAL A 59 -8.06 -21.55 2.57
C VAL A 59 -6.93 -20.57 2.84
N TYR A 60 -7.11 -19.68 3.82
CA TYR A 60 -6.10 -18.73 4.24
C TYR A 60 -6.30 -18.29 5.71
N HIS A 61 -5.21 -17.85 6.33
CA HIS A 61 -5.25 -17.02 7.53
C HIS A 61 -5.15 -15.55 7.12
N SER A 62 -5.92 -14.68 7.77
CA SER A 62 -5.83 -13.23 7.57
C SER A 62 -5.58 -12.51 8.88
N GLN A 63 -4.88 -11.38 8.79
CA GLN A 63 -4.55 -10.55 9.93
C GLN A 63 -4.67 -9.08 9.55
N LEU A 64 -5.31 -8.30 10.42
CA LEU A 64 -5.41 -6.86 10.29
C LEU A 64 -4.55 -6.18 11.36
N ARG A 65 -3.78 -5.18 10.96
CA ARG A 65 -2.99 -4.31 11.85
C ARG A 65 -3.30 -2.85 11.58
N SER A 66 -3.17 -2.03 12.61
CA SER A 66 -3.23 -0.57 12.57
C SER A 66 -2.23 0.00 13.58
N PRO A 67 -1.79 1.26 13.45
CA PRO A 67 -0.78 1.84 14.34
C PRO A 67 -1.12 1.77 15.83
N ASP A 68 -2.41 1.84 16.18
CA ASP A 68 -2.90 1.81 17.56
C ASP A 68 -3.54 0.46 17.95
N GLY A 69 -3.58 -0.51 17.02
CA GLY A 69 -4.25 -1.81 17.23
C GLY A 69 -5.77 -1.74 17.32
N GLN A 70 -6.39 -0.62 16.95
CA GLN A 70 -7.84 -0.44 16.96
C GLN A 70 -8.41 -0.34 15.55
N TYR A 71 -9.65 -0.78 15.39
CA TYR A 71 -10.45 -0.58 14.18
C TYR A 71 -11.62 0.35 14.47
N GLN A 72 -11.45 1.62 14.13
CA GLN A 72 -12.43 2.68 14.40
C GLN A 72 -13.12 3.10 13.10
N LYS A 73 -14.34 2.60 12.87
CA LYS A 73 -15.12 2.94 11.68
C LYS A 73 -16.11 4.06 11.99
N GLN A 74 -16.07 5.14 11.21
CA GLN A 74 -17.09 6.20 11.33
C GLN A 74 -18.41 5.75 10.67
N PRO A 75 -19.57 6.23 11.13
CA PRO A 75 -20.84 5.99 10.46
C PRO A 75 -20.78 6.39 8.97
N GLY A 76 -21.29 5.53 8.08
CA GLY A 76 -21.33 5.79 6.64
C GLY A 76 -20.09 5.36 5.84
N GLN A 77 -18.98 4.99 6.47
CA GLN A 77 -17.80 4.45 5.76
C GLN A 77 -17.89 2.94 5.55
N GLU A 78 -17.29 2.40 4.48
CA GLU A 78 -17.18 0.95 4.29
C GLU A 78 -16.02 0.38 5.13
N VAL A 79 -14.94 1.14 5.25
CA VAL A 79 -13.70 0.77 5.98
C VAL A 79 -13.37 1.80 7.08
N ALA A 80 -12.58 1.41 8.08
CA ALA A 80 -12.21 2.25 9.22
C ALA A 80 -11.16 3.33 8.88
N THR A 81 -10.83 4.15 9.89
CA THR A 81 -9.70 5.08 9.83
C THR A 81 -8.39 4.35 9.53
N HIS A 82 -7.65 4.93 8.61
CA HIS A 82 -6.36 4.48 8.11
C HIS A 82 -5.20 5.05 8.96
N PRO A 83 -3.98 4.50 8.87
CA PRO A 83 -3.54 3.45 7.96
C PRO A 83 -3.87 2.02 8.43
N LEU A 84 -3.95 1.10 7.48
CA LEU A 84 -4.25 -0.32 7.71
C LEU A 84 -3.29 -1.22 6.95
N ALA A 85 -2.97 -2.36 7.55
CA ALA A 85 -2.26 -3.45 6.90
C ALA A 85 -3.07 -4.74 6.99
N LEU A 86 -3.48 -5.26 5.83
CA LEU A 86 -4.16 -6.55 5.71
C LEU A 86 -3.18 -7.58 5.16
N GLU A 87 -2.83 -8.56 5.98
CA GLU A 87 -2.00 -9.71 5.61
C GLU A 87 -2.88 -10.93 5.35
N ILE A 88 -2.60 -11.66 4.28
CA ILE A 88 -3.28 -12.91 3.90
C ILE A 88 -2.22 -13.98 3.65
N HIS A 89 -2.24 -15.02 4.45
CA HIS A 89 -1.37 -16.19 4.35
C HIS A 89 -2.14 -17.37 3.78
N TYR A 90 -1.79 -17.75 2.55
CA TYR A 90 -2.50 -18.75 1.78
C TYR A 90 -2.09 -20.16 2.19
N LEU A 91 -3.07 -21.01 2.52
CA LEU A 91 -2.84 -22.40 2.91
C LEU A 91 -3.05 -23.36 1.73
N ARG A 92 -3.34 -22.82 0.56
CA ARG A 92 -3.60 -23.52 -0.69
C ARG A 92 -3.10 -22.69 -1.86
N THR A 93 -2.74 -23.36 -2.95
CA THR A 93 -2.43 -22.67 -4.20
C THR A 93 -3.70 -22.09 -4.82
N ILE A 94 -3.70 -20.80 -5.11
CA ILE A 94 -4.76 -20.07 -5.80
C ILE A 94 -4.14 -19.42 -7.03
N ARG A 95 -4.64 -19.78 -8.22
CA ARG A 95 -4.19 -19.17 -9.47
C ARG A 95 -4.59 -17.70 -9.51
N ARG A 96 -3.79 -16.88 -10.18
CA ARG A 96 -4.08 -15.45 -10.42
C ARG A 96 -5.51 -15.22 -10.91
N GLU A 97 -5.97 -16.03 -11.87
CA GLU A 97 -7.30 -15.90 -12.48
C GLU A 97 -8.41 -16.15 -11.45
N GLN A 98 -8.18 -17.07 -10.50
CA GLN A 98 -9.13 -17.36 -9.44
C GLN A 98 -9.18 -16.23 -8.39
N LEU A 99 -8.04 -15.58 -8.11
CA LEU A 99 -8.04 -14.38 -7.28
C LEU A 99 -8.83 -13.25 -7.94
N LEU A 100 -8.64 -13.05 -9.25
CA LEU A 100 -9.35 -12.03 -10.01
C LEU A 100 -10.86 -12.29 -10.05
N GLU A 101 -11.28 -13.50 -10.40
CA GLU A 101 -12.69 -13.91 -10.42
C GLU A 101 -13.35 -13.76 -9.04
N ALA A 102 -12.66 -14.18 -7.97
CA ALA A 102 -13.17 -14.04 -6.61
C ALA A 102 -13.33 -12.57 -6.21
N THR A 103 -12.34 -11.72 -6.50
CA THR A 103 -12.40 -10.28 -6.19
C THR A 103 -13.53 -9.59 -6.95
N GLU A 104 -13.65 -9.83 -8.26
CA GLU A 104 -14.73 -9.27 -9.08
C GLU A 104 -16.10 -9.65 -8.50
N LYS A 105 -16.31 -10.93 -8.19
CA LYS A 105 -17.55 -11.42 -7.60
C LYS A 105 -17.85 -10.77 -6.25
N GLN A 106 -16.84 -10.55 -5.41
CA GLN A 106 -17.02 -9.87 -4.12
C GLN A 106 -17.42 -8.41 -4.33
N TRP A 107 -16.81 -7.70 -5.29
CA TRP A 107 -17.21 -6.32 -5.60
C TRP A 107 -18.63 -6.21 -6.17
N GLN A 108 -19.03 -7.15 -7.03
CA GLN A 108 -20.41 -7.22 -7.53
C GLN A 108 -21.41 -7.38 -6.38
N LYS A 109 -21.11 -8.25 -5.40
CA LYS A 109 -21.97 -8.46 -4.22
C LYS A 109 -21.98 -7.27 -3.26
N LEU A 110 -20.87 -6.55 -3.15
CA LEU A 110 -20.79 -5.28 -2.45
C LEU A 110 -21.49 -4.13 -3.21
N GLY A 111 -21.99 -4.38 -4.42
CA GLY A 111 -22.82 -3.45 -5.18
C GLY A 111 -22.04 -2.30 -5.83
N TYR A 112 -20.74 -2.49 -6.08
CA TYR A 112 -19.98 -1.54 -6.90
C TYR A 112 -20.48 -1.56 -8.36
N SER A 113 -20.38 -0.41 -9.05
CA SER A 113 -20.84 -0.30 -10.44
C SER A 113 -20.00 -1.18 -11.37
N ALA A 114 -20.62 -1.66 -12.45
CA ALA A 114 -19.90 -2.46 -13.46
C ALA A 114 -18.73 -1.67 -14.08
N GLU A 115 -18.91 -0.38 -14.32
CA GLU A 115 -17.86 0.53 -14.84
C GLU A 115 -16.66 0.61 -13.90
N ASN A 116 -16.90 0.78 -12.59
CA ASN A 116 -15.82 0.81 -11.60
C ASN A 116 -15.10 -0.54 -11.55
N ILE A 117 -15.86 -1.64 -11.50
CA ILE A 117 -15.29 -2.99 -11.44
C ILE A 117 -14.43 -3.25 -12.68
N GLU A 118 -14.89 -2.93 -13.88
CA GLU A 118 -14.13 -3.12 -15.12
C GLU A 118 -12.79 -2.36 -15.07
N SER A 119 -12.84 -1.07 -14.72
CA SER A 119 -11.65 -0.22 -14.59
C SER A 119 -10.68 -0.75 -13.54
N TRP A 120 -11.17 -1.09 -12.35
CA TRP A 120 -10.35 -1.60 -11.25
C TRP A 120 -9.76 -2.98 -11.56
N MET A 121 -10.50 -3.85 -12.26
CA MET A 121 -10.02 -5.16 -12.67
C MET A 121 -8.89 -5.06 -13.69
N ALA A 122 -8.92 -4.09 -14.61
CA ALA A 122 -7.81 -3.85 -15.54
C ALA A 122 -6.51 -3.58 -14.77
N GLN A 123 -6.54 -2.71 -13.76
CA GLN A 123 -5.39 -2.43 -12.91
C GLN A 123 -4.99 -3.63 -12.05
N LEU A 124 -5.95 -4.24 -11.33
CA LEU A 124 -5.67 -5.32 -10.37
C LEU A 124 -5.07 -6.56 -11.05
N SER A 125 -5.43 -6.80 -12.31
CA SER A 125 -4.90 -7.90 -13.11
C SER A 125 -3.37 -7.86 -13.23
N HIS A 126 -2.74 -6.69 -13.26
CA HIS A 126 -1.29 -6.56 -13.31
C HIS A 126 -0.62 -6.78 -11.95
N LEU A 127 -1.35 -6.51 -10.86
CA LEU A 127 -0.85 -6.59 -9.48
C LEU A 127 -0.90 -8.01 -8.91
N PHE A 128 -1.90 -8.81 -9.28
CA PHE A 128 -2.09 -10.14 -8.68
C PHE A 128 -1.07 -11.18 -9.20
N PRO A 129 -0.42 -11.96 -8.32
CA PRO A 129 0.31 -13.18 -8.67
C PRO A 129 -0.62 -14.40 -8.69
N THR A 130 -0.09 -15.53 -9.17
CA THR A 130 -0.49 -16.84 -8.63
C THR A 130 0.17 -17.01 -7.28
N VAL A 131 -0.61 -17.34 -6.25
CA VAL A 131 -0.09 -17.63 -4.90
C VAL A 131 -0.10 -19.12 -4.66
N GLU A 132 1.02 -19.66 -4.24
CA GLU A 132 1.16 -21.04 -3.80
C GLU A 132 0.85 -21.17 -2.30
N LYS A 133 0.72 -22.41 -1.84
CA LYS A 133 0.62 -22.70 -0.42
C LYS A 133 1.83 -22.12 0.34
N ASP A 134 1.55 -21.58 1.53
CA ASP A 134 2.48 -20.97 2.47
C ASP A 134 3.06 -19.61 2.01
N GLN A 135 2.51 -19.02 0.94
CA GLN A 135 2.86 -17.68 0.46
C GLN A 135 1.88 -16.62 0.98
N ARG A 136 2.29 -15.34 0.90
CA ARG A 136 1.49 -14.24 1.45
C ARG A 136 1.28 -13.09 0.49
N LEU A 137 0.12 -12.46 0.63
CA LEU A 137 -0.14 -11.12 0.12
C LEU A 137 -0.33 -10.17 1.30
N VAL A 138 0.23 -8.97 1.20
CA VAL A 138 0.01 -7.89 2.15
C VAL A 138 -0.49 -6.68 1.39
N TYR A 139 -1.61 -6.11 1.83
CA TYR A 139 -2.14 -4.86 1.32
C TYR A 139 -2.01 -3.78 2.38
N LEU A 140 -1.21 -2.76 2.08
CA LEU A 140 -1.04 -1.57 2.91
C LEU A 140 -1.86 -0.44 2.35
N SER A 141 -2.54 0.30 3.21
CA SER A 141 -3.36 1.43 2.78
C SER A 141 -3.21 2.60 3.73
N ASP A 142 -2.91 3.77 3.18
CA ASP A 142 -2.91 5.04 3.92
C ASP A 142 -4.28 5.75 3.87
N GLY A 143 -5.26 5.16 3.19
CA GLY A 143 -6.61 5.67 3.00
C GLY A 143 -6.81 6.49 1.73
N GLN A 144 -5.74 6.86 1.03
CA GLN A 144 -5.79 7.48 -0.30
C GLN A 144 -5.21 6.55 -1.35
N HIS A 145 -4.09 5.90 -1.03
CA HIS A 145 -3.41 4.94 -1.87
C HIS A 145 -3.26 3.61 -1.13
N GLY A 146 -3.17 2.55 -1.92
CA GLY A 146 -2.83 1.23 -1.43
C GLY A 146 -1.58 0.68 -2.11
N GLN A 147 -0.89 -0.26 -1.47
CA GLN A 147 0.27 -0.95 -2.04
C GLN A 147 0.12 -2.45 -1.81
N LEU A 148 0.24 -3.24 -2.88
CA LEU A 148 0.16 -4.70 -2.80
C LEU A 148 1.57 -5.30 -2.80
N TRP A 149 1.87 -6.07 -1.77
CA TRP A 149 3.12 -6.82 -1.66
C TRP A 149 2.86 -8.31 -1.73
N TYR A 150 3.79 -9.00 -2.34
CA TYR A 150 3.81 -10.45 -2.47
C TYR A 150 5.05 -11.02 -1.81
N PHE A 151 4.86 -12.08 -1.05
CA PHE A 151 5.91 -12.78 -0.34
C PHE A 151 5.94 -14.25 -0.80
N PRO A 152 6.78 -14.60 -1.81
CA PRO A 152 6.95 -16.00 -2.24
C PRO A 152 7.65 -16.85 -1.17
N THR A 153 8.38 -16.21 -0.25
CA THR A 153 9.00 -16.85 0.92
C THR A 153 8.75 -15.99 2.18
N PRO A 154 9.04 -16.48 3.39
CA PRO A 154 8.82 -15.69 4.62
C PRO A 154 9.58 -14.36 4.67
N THR A 155 10.68 -14.20 3.91
CA THR A 155 11.55 -13.02 3.97
C THR A 155 11.66 -12.26 2.66
N ASP A 156 11.38 -12.90 1.52
CA ASP A 156 11.47 -12.25 0.20
C ASP A 156 10.20 -11.43 -0.08
N LYS A 157 10.37 -10.12 -0.33
CA LYS A 157 9.29 -9.15 -0.54
C LYS A 157 9.33 -8.63 -1.96
N HIS A 158 8.27 -8.85 -2.73
CA HIS A 158 8.08 -8.29 -4.06
C HIS A 158 6.95 -7.27 -4.03
N VAL A 159 7.28 -5.99 -4.22
CA VAL A 159 6.26 -4.94 -4.37
C VAL A 159 5.61 -5.11 -5.75
N ARG A 160 4.30 -5.35 -5.78
CA ARG A 160 3.55 -5.62 -7.02
C ARG A 160 3.04 -4.35 -7.68
N GLY A 161 2.87 -3.29 -6.92
CA GLY A 161 2.46 -1.97 -7.41
C GLY A 161 1.49 -1.29 -6.45
N GLU A 162 0.99 -0.15 -6.89
CA GLU A 162 0.14 0.75 -6.11
C GLU A 162 -1.27 0.85 -6.71
N VAL A 163 -2.24 1.04 -5.83
CA VAL A 163 -3.63 1.40 -6.13
C VAL A 163 -3.79 2.87 -5.78
N ILE A 164 -3.86 3.72 -6.79
CA ILE A 164 -3.88 5.18 -6.62
C ILE A 164 -5.29 5.77 -6.54
N ASP A 165 -6.30 5.01 -6.97
CA ASP A 165 -7.70 5.39 -6.86
C ASP A 165 -8.16 5.13 -5.41
N PRO A 166 -8.55 6.18 -4.64
CA PRO A 166 -9.02 6.01 -3.27
C PRO A 166 -10.27 5.13 -3.17
N GLN A 167 -11.13 5.15 -4.18
CA GLN A 167 -12.34 4.34 -4.21
C GLN A 167 -12.02 2.86 -4.40
N MET A 168 -11.06 2.54 -5.29
CA MET A 168 -10.55 1.18 -5.45
C MET A 168 -9.83 0.70 -4.18
N ASN A 169 -9.06 1.58 -3.54
CA ASN A 169 -8.34 1.28 -2.31
C ASN A 169 -9.30 0.91 -1.16
N GLU A 170 -10.38 1.68 -0.97
CA GLU A 170 -11.45 1.34 -0.03
C GLU A 170 -12.15 0.04 -0.46
N ALA A 171 -12.50 -0.10 -1.74
CA ALA A 171 -13.22 -1.26 -2.26
C ALA A 171 -12.45 -2.57 -2.10
N PHE A 172 -11.12 -2.54 -2.25
CA PHE A 172 -10.27 -3.70 -2.03
C PHE A 172 -10.36 -4.18 -0.57
N LEU A 173 -10.15 -3.28 0.39
CA LEU A 173 -10.28 -3.60 1.82
C LEU A 173 -11.70 -3.99 2.22
N ALA A 174 -12.72 -3.42 1.57
CA ALA A 174 -14.13 -3.68 1.85
C ALA A 174 -14.51 -5.17 1.67
N ILE A 175 -13.81 -5.93 0.81
CA ILE A 175 -14.01 -7.38 0.65
C ILE A 175 -13.96 -8.11 2.01
N TRP A 176 -13.00 -7.73 2.86
CA TRP A 176 -12.80 -8.32 4.18
C TRP A 176 -13.47 -7.53 5.31
N LEU A 177 -13.56 -6.21 5.18
CA LEU A 177 -13.85 -5.31 6.31
C LEU A 177 -15.25 -4.67 6.25
N SER A 178 -15.91 -4.69 5.09
CA SER A 178 -17.26 -4.13 4.96
C SER A 178 -18.25 -4.89 5.83
N PRO A 179 -19.18 -4.23 6.54
CA PRO A 179 -20.31 -4.87 7.19
C PRO A 179 -21.18 -5.73 6.26
N ARG A 180 -21.10 -5.48 4.94
CA ARG A 180 -21.82 -6.20 3.89
C ARG A 180 -21.03 -7.37 3.30
N SER A 181 -19.87 -7.71 3.87
CA SER A 181 -19.07 -8.86 3.44
C SER A 181 -19.84 -10.17 3.60
N ASP A 182 -19.68 -11.07 2.63
CA ASP A 182 -20.24 -12.43 2.64
C ASP A 182 -19.75 -13.28 3.83
N TYR A 183 -18.67 -12.87 4.49
CA TYR A 183 -18.04 -13.62 5.58
C TYR A 183 -18.09 -12.84 6.90
N PRO A 184 -19.28 -12.62 7.50
CA PRO A 184 -19.45 -11.75 8.66
C PRO A 184 -18.69 -12.23 9.89
N ARG A 185 -18.51 -13.54 10.07
CA ARG A 185 -17.70 -14.11 11.16
C ARG A 185 -16.22 -13.77 11.00
N LEU A 186 -15.68 -13.98 9.79
CA LEU A 186 -14.30 -13.63 9.45
C LEU A 186 -14.06 -12.15 9.67
N ARG A 187 -14.97 -11.31 9.16
CA ARG A 187 -14.94 -9.87 9.34
C ARG A 187 -14.88 -9.49 10.81
N ASN A 188 -15.79 -10.01 11.64
CA ASN A 188 -15.88 -9.66 13.06
C ASN A 188 -14.58 -10.01 13.80
N GLN A 189 -13.98 -11.16 13.51
CA GLN A 189 -12.69 -11.55 14.06
C GLN A 189 -11.56 -10.61 13.62
N LEU A 190 -11.52 -10.20 12.35
CA LEU A 190 -10.51 -9.26 11.84
C LEU A 190 -10.63 -7.86 12.45
N VAL A 191 -11.84 -7.36 12.67
CA VAL A 191 -12.05 -6.01 13.24
C VAL A 191 -12.05 -6.01 14.77
N GLY A 192 -11.59 -7.09 15.41
CA GLY A 192 -11.46 -7.18 16.87
C GLY A 192 -12.79 -7.26 17.63
N LYS A 193 -13.92 -7.51 16.94
CA LYS A 193 -15.20 -7.77 17.62
C LYS A 193 -15.16 -9.17 18.23
N ARG A 194 -15.09 -9.24 19.55
CA ARG A 194 -15.33 -10.49 20.29
C ARG A 194 -16.78 -10.90 20.05
N GLY A 195 -16.96 -12.15 19.63
CA GLY A 195 -18.28 -12.77 19.49
C GLY A 195 -18.95 -13.02 20.83
#